data_AF-A0A3A6PWN7-F1
#
_entry.id   AF-A0A3A6PWN7-F1
#
_cell.length_a   1.000
_cell.length_b   1.000
_cell.length_c   1.000
_cell.angle_alpha   90.00
_cell.angle_beta   90.00
_cell.angle_gamma   90.00
#
_symmetry.space_group_name_H-M   'P 1'
#
loop_
_entity.id
_entity.type
_entity.pdbx_description
1 polymer ?
#
loop_
_entity_poly.entity_id
_entity_poly.type
_entity_poly.pdbx_seq_one_letter_code
_entity_poly.pdbx_strand_id
1 'polypeptide(L)' 'MPSRENIVILGFIAVAVTAAVGIDTATTLPGWLPFASLLGLGVIAPLLVNNYFDTRDTA' A
#
# COMPACT_ATOMS: atom_id res chain seq x y z
N MET A 1 1.74 16.80 14.66
CA MET A 1 0.72 15.78 14.30
C MET A 1 1.13 15.22 12.93
N PRO A 2 1.09 13.90 12.68
CA PRO A 2 1.46 13.38 11.37
C PRO A 2 0.53 13.95 10.29
N SER A 3 1.07 14.25 9.10
CA SER A 3 0.28 14.70 7.97
C SER A 3 -0.71 13.61 7.55
N ARG A 4 -1.86 13.98 6.96
CA ARG A 4 -2.81 13.03 6.38
C ARG A 4 -2.10 12.06 5.43
N GLU A 5 -1.20 12.59 4.61
CA GLU A 5 -0.39 11.82 3.67
C GLU A 5 0.41 10.72 4.37
N ASN A 6 1.11 11.06 5.46
CA ASN A 6 1.88 10.08 6.24
C ASN A 6 0.99 9.03 6.89
N ILE A 7 -0.21 9.39 7.35
CA ILE A 7 -1.18 8.44 7.92
C ILE A 7 -1.64 7.45 6.85
N VAL A 8 -1.98 7.93 5.64
CA VAL A 8 -2.39 7.10 4.50
C VAL A 8 -1.27 6.14 4.12
N ILE A 9 -0.05 6.66 3.96
CA ILE A 9 1.12 5.84 3.61
C ILE A 9 1.38 4.77 4.67
N LEU A 10 1.36 5.12 5.96
CA LEU A 10 1.54 4.16 7.05
C LEU A 10 0.48 3.05 7.05
N GLY A 11 -0.79 3.41 6.79
CA GLY A 11 -1.87 2.43 6.67
C GLY A 11 -1.63 1.44 5.52
N PHE A 12 -1.25 1.95 4.35
CA PHE A 12 -0.96 1.11 3.19
C PHE A 12 0.29 0.23 3.39
N ILE A 13 1.32 0.74 4.05
CA ILE A 13 2.50 -0.07 4.43
C ILE A 13 2.07 -1.24 5.32
N ALA A 14 1.27 -1.00 6.35
CA ALA A 14 0.81 -2.06 7.25
C ALA A 14 0.02 -3.15 6.49
N VAL A 15 -0.87 -2.74 5.58
CA VAL A 15 -1.64 -3.67 4.73
C VAL A 15 -0.73 -4.43 3.77
N ALA A 16 0.21 -3.76 3.10
CA ALA A 16 1.11 -4.36 2.13
C ALA A 16 2.04 -5.39 2.79
N VAL A 17 2.59 -5.09 3.96
CA VAL A 17 3.43 -6.03 4.73
C VAL A 17 2.60 -7.23 5.18
N THR A 18 1.39 -7.01 5.71
CA THR A 18 0.49 -8.10 6.13
C THR A 18 0.14 -9.01 4.95
N ALA A 19 -0.16 -8.43 3.78
CA ALA A 19 -0.43 -9.17 2.56
C ALA A 19 0.79 -9.97 2.10
N ALA A 20 1.98 -9.36 2.07
CA ALA A 20 3.20 -10.02 1.64
C ALA A 20 3.56 -11.21 2.54
N VAL A 21 3.44 -11.07 3.87
CA VAL A 21 3.63 -12.17 4.82
C VAL A 21 2.59 -13.26 4.61
N GLY A 22 1.31 -12.90 4.45
CA GLY A 22 0.25 -13.87 4.17
C GLY A 22 0.50 -14.67 2.88
N ILE A 23 0.97 -14.00 1.82
CA ILE A 23 1.34 -14.64 0.56
C ILE A 23 2.53 -15.59 0.76
N ASP A 24 3.57 -15.17 1.47
CA ASP A 24 4.77 -15.97 1.71
C ASP A 24 4.46 -17.24 2.52
N THR A 25 3.48 -17.17 3.42
CA THR A 25 3.01 -18.36 4.17
C THR A 25 2.20 -19.36 3.32
N ALA A 26 1.77 -18.97 2.12
CA ALA A 26 0.99 -19.83 1.24
C ALA A 26 1.91 -20.60 0.27
N THR A 27 1.93 -21.93 0.38
CA THR A 27 2.85 -22.81 -0.37
C THR A 27 2.56 -22.93 -1.87
N THR A 28 1.41 -22.42 -2.33
CA THR A 28 0.92 -22.59 -3.72
C THR A 28 1.00 -21.33 -4.55
N LEU A 29 1.40 -20.20 -3.97
CA LEU A 29 1.43 -18.92 -4.69
C LEU A 29 2.76 -18.71 -5.42
N PRO A 30 2.74 -18.00 -6.56
CA PRO A 30 3.97 -17.65 -7.26
C PRO A 30 4.88 -16.76 -6.39
N GLY A 31 6.18 -17.06 -6.36
CA GLY A 31 7.14 -16.31 -5.53
C GLY A 31 7.33 -14.82 -5.91
N TRP A 32 6.81 -14.37 -7.06
CA TRP A 32 6.81 -12.95 -7.44
C TRP A 32 5.67 -12.15 -6.78
N LEU A 33 4.64 -12.84 -6.26
CA LEU A 33 3.42 -12.24 -5.75
C LEU A 33 3.63 -11.36 -4.50
N PRO A 34 4.51 -11.72 -3.53
CA PRO A 34 4.84 -10.82 -2.42
C PRO A 34 5.40 -9.49 -2.92
N PHE A 35 6.34 -9.51 -3.88
CA PHE A 35 6.93 -8.29 -4.44
C PHE A 35 5.90 -7.43 -5.17
N ALA A 36 5.01 -8.04 -5.95
CA ALA A 36 3.92 -7.32 -6.61
C ALA A 36 2.96 -6.68 -5.59
N SER A 37 2.67 -7.37 -4.48
CA SER A 37 1.83 -6.80 -3.42
C SER A 37 2.47 -5.60 -2.73
N LEU A 38 3.78 -5.65 -2.46
CA LEU A 38 4.53 -4.55 -1.86
C LEU A 38 4.58 -3.33 -2.79
N LEU A 39 4.78 -3.53 -4.10
CA LEU A 39 4.77 -2.42 -5.06
C LEU A 39 3.36 -1.85 -5.27
N GLY A 40 2.38 -2.72 -5.47
CA GLY A 40 1.00 -2.32 -5.72
C GLY A 40 0.36 -1.64 -4.52
N LEU A 41 0.37 -2.30 -3.36
CA LEU A 41 -0.28 -1.81 -2.14
C LEU A 41 0.61 -0.85 -1.36
N GLY A 42 1.93 -1.06 -1.34
CA GLY A 42 2.83 -0.24 -0.52
C GLY A 42 3.29 1.05 -1.20
N VAL A 43 3.22 1.14 -2.53
CA VAL A 43 3.71 2.31 -3.28
C VAL A 43 2.62 2.91 -4.15
N ILE A 44 2.07 2.14 -5.10
CA ILE A 44 1.15 2.70 -6.11
C ILE A 44 -0.17 3.14 -5.46
N ALA A 45 -0.77 2.29 -4.63
CA ALA A 45 -2.05 2.59 -3.99
C ALA A 45 -2.03 3.84 -3.10
N PRO A 46 -1.07 4.05 -2.16
CA PRO A 46 -1.04 5.25 -1.34
C PRO A 46 -0.78 6.52 -2.16
N LEU A 47 0.02 6.44 -3.23
CA LEU A 47 0.21 7.57 -4.15
C LEU A 47 -1.10 7.97 -4.83
N LEU A 48 -1.85 6.99 -5.35
CA LEU A 48 -3.15 7.25 -5.98
C LEU A 48 -4.15 7.85 -4.99
N VAL A 49 -4.20 7.32 -3.77
CA VAL A 49 -5.11 7.79 -2.73
C VAL A 49 -4.77 9.20 -2.28
N ASN A 50 -3.48 9.50 -2.08
CA ASN A 50 -3.04 10.85 -1.73
C ASN A 50 -3.33 11.85 -2.86
N ASN A 51 -3.00 11.52 -4.11
CA ASN A 51 -3.32 12.37 -5.27
C ASN A 51 -4.82 12.64 -5.39
N TYR A 52 -5.66 11.63 -5.10
CA TYR A 52 -7.11 11.79 -5.08
C TYR A 52 -7.56 12.79 -4.00
N PHE A 53 -7.02 12.70 -2.79
CA PHE A 53 -7.34 13.65 -1.73
C PHE A 53 -6.85 15.06 -2.05
N ASP A 54 -5.64 15.20 -2.61
CA ASP A 54 -5.08 16.50 -2.97
C ASP A 54 -5.88 17.19 -4.09
N THR A 55 -6.40 16.42 -5.06
CA THR A 55 -7.30 16.94 -6.11
C THR A 55 -8.62 17.44 -5.52
N ARG A 56 -9.10 16.84 -4.43
CA ARG A 56 -10.35 17.26 -3.77
C ARG A 56 -10.18 18.47 -2.86
N ASP A 57 -9.01 18.63 -2.26
CA ASP A 57 -8.72 19.79 -1.43
C ASP A 57 -8.49 21.06 -2.28
N THR A 58 -8.14 20.89 -3.56
CA THR A 58 -7.85 21.98 -4.50
C THR A 58 -9.06 22.41 -5.36
N ALA A 59 -10.15 21.64 -5.34
CA ALA A 59 -11.40 21.92 -6.05
C ALA A 59 -12.40 22.67 -5.16
#